data_AF-A0A3Q3VTA3-F1
#
_entry.id   AF-A0A3Q3VTA3-F1
#
_cell.length_a   1.000
_cell.length_b   1.000
_cell.length_c   1.000
_cell.angle_alpha   90.00
_cell.angle_beta   90.00
_cell.angle_gamma   90.00
#
_symmetry.space_group_name_H-M   'P 1'
#
loop_
_entity.id
_entity.type
_entity.pdbx_description
1 polymer ?
#
loop_
_entity_poly.entity_id
_entity_poly.type
_entity_poly.pdbx_seq_one_letter_code
_entity_poly.pdbx_strand_id
1 'polypeptide(L)'
;KKGHKGRGKQFSNPEEIDRQMKAQKELEESVGAEKGSSSESEEESSSDDDKRSGVEGLIEIENPNRVSQKSKKVTDIDVAAPRELSRREEEIEKQKSKERYQKLQMEGKTEQARADLARLAIIKREREEAAKKRDELRKREAEEAKGKR
;
A
#
# COMPACT_ATOMS: atom_id res chain seq x y z
N LYS A 1 -28.78 33.34 -21.99
CA LYS A 1 -28.21 32.75 -20.75
C LYS A 1 -28.09 31.24 -20.92
N LYS A 2 -26.88 30.72 -21.18
CA LYS A 2 -26.63 29.28 -21.37
C LYS A 2 -26.60 28.62 -19.99
N GLY A 3 -27.58 27.76 -19.71
CA GLY A 3 -27.69 27.09 -18.41
C GLY A 3 -26.56 26.08 -18.22
N HIS A 4 -25.81 26.22 -17.13
CA HIS A 4 -24.79 25.27 -16.70
C HIS A 4 -25.49 24.11 -15.98
N LYS A 5 -26.20 23.25 -16.71
CA LYS A 5 -26.64 21.97 -16.14
C LYS A 5 -25.39 21.13 -15.94
N GLY A 6 -25.08 20.83 -14.68
CA GLY A 6 -23.83 20.20 -14.25
C GLY A 6 -23.45 19.00 -15.11
N ARG A 7 -22.21 18.99 -15.58
CA ARG A 7 -21.61 17.86 -16.29
C ARG A 7 -21.75 16.63 -15.38
N GLY A 8 -22.41 15.58 -15.88
CA GLY A 8 -22.68 14.37 -15.09
C GLY A 8 -21.37 13.84 -14.48
N LYS A 9 -21.44 13.38 -13.23
CA LYS A 9 -20.29 12.82 -12.50
C LYS A 9 -19.70 11.67 -13.33
N GLN A 10 -18.53 11.89 -13.91
CA GLN A 10 -17.75 10.84 -14.55
C GLN A 10 -17.01 10.13 -13.43
N PHE A 11 -17.25 8.84 -13.23
CA PHE A 11 -16.45 8.02 -12.34
C PHE A 11 -15.25 7.52 -13.14
N SER A 12 -14.04 7.87 -12.73
CA SER A 12 -12.82 7.34 -13.34
C SER A 12 -12.80 5.81 -13.21
N ASN A 13 -12.34 5.11 -14.26
CA ASN A 13 -12.19 3.66 -14.23
C ASN A 13 -11.17 3.28 -13.14
N PRO A 14 -11.36 2.23 -12.33
CA PRO A 14 -10.37 1.77 -11.35
C PRO A 14 -8.96 1.64 -11.91
N GLU A 15 -8.79 1.14 -13.14
CA GLU A 15 -7.47 1.03 -13.78
C GLU A 15 -6.83 2.40 -14.06
N GLU A 16 -7.66 3.43 -14.29
CA GLU A 16 -7.21 4.80 -14.53
C GLU A 16 -6.79 5.48 -13.23
N ILE A 17 -7.49 5.19 -12.13
CA ILE A 17 -7.11 5.64 -10.77
C ILE A 17 -5.77 5.00 -10.37
N ASP A 18 -5.62 3.69 -10.58
CA ASP A 18 -4.38 2.98 -10.26
C ASP A 18 -3.21 3.49 -11.11
N ARG A 19 -3.44 3.77 -12.40
CA ARG A 19 -2.43 4.39 -13.28
C ARG A 19 -2.06 5.79 -12.79
N GLN A 20 -3.03 6.60 -12.36
CA GLN A 20 -2.77 7.93 -11.81
C GLN A 20 -1.98 7.88 -10.51
N MET A 21 -2.35 6.98 -9.58
CA MET A 21 -1.63 6.77 -8.32
C MET A 21 -0.21 6.26 -8.56
N LYS A 22 -0.03 5.33 -9.51
CA LYS A 22 1.29 4.82 -9.89
C LYS A 22 2.14 5.91 -10.54
N ALA A 23 1.57 6.72 -11.43
CA ALA A 23 2.27 7.85 -12.04
C ALA A 23 2.65 8.92 -11.02
N GLN A 24 1.79 9.20 -10.03
CA GLN A 24 2.13 10.09 -8.92
C GLN A 24 3.25 9.53 -8.06
N LYS A 25 3.22 8.23 -7.73
CA LYS A 25 4.27 7.57 -6.98
C LYS A 25 5.61 7.56 -7.73
N GLU A 26 5.60 7.31 -9.03
CA GLU A 26 6.78 7.35 -9.89
C GLU A 26 7.31 8.79 -10.06
N LEU A 27 6.42 9.79 -10.09
CA LEU A 27 6.81 11.19 -10.05
C LEU A 27 7.41 11.57 -8.69
N GLU A 28 6.87 11.09 -7.58
CA GLU A 28 7.45 11.32 -6.24
C GLU A 28 8.77 10.57 -6.05
N GLU A 29 8.94 9.40 -6.66
CA GLU A 29 10.18 8.62 -6.64
C GLU A 29 11.24 9.28 -7.53
N SER A 30 10.86 9.80 -8.70
CA SER A 30 11.76 10.55 -9.59
C SER A 30 12.08 11.96 -9.09
N VAL A 31 11.14 12.66 -8.44
CA VAL A 31 11.39 13.92 -7.74
C VAL A 31 12.17 13.66 -6.44
N GLY A 32 11.95 12.51 -5.80
CA GLY A 32 12.77 12.00 -4.70
C GLY A 32 14.17 11.59 -5.16
N ALA A 33 14.36 11.24 -6.43
CA ALA A 33 15.65 10.97 -7.05
C ALA A 33 16.33 12.24 -7.59
N GLU A 34 15.61 13.25 -8.07
CA GLU A 34 16.15 14.57 -8.44
C GLU A 34 16.50 15.40 -7.19
N LYS A 35 15.71 15.29 -6.12
CA LYS A 35 16.07 15.80 -4.78
C LYS A 35 16.96 14.82 -4.00
N GLY A 36 17.17 13.61 -4.55
CA GLY A 36 18.00 12.52 -4.01
C GLY A 36 19.36 12.40 -4.69
N SER A 37 19.59 13.07 -5.82
CA SER A 37 20.92 13.16 -6.44
C SER A 37 21.86 14.12 -5.68
N SER A 38 21.38 14.75 -4.62
CA SER A 38 22.20 15.39 -3.57
C SER A 38 21.96 14.72 -2.21
N SER A 39 21.66 13.42 -2.18
CA SER A 39 21.63 12.61 -0.95
C SER A 39 21.94 11.13 -1.23
N GLU A 40 22.79 10.89 -2.22
CA GLU A 40 23.57 9.66 -2.42
C GLU A 40 25.05 10.06 -2.33
N SER A 41 25.40 10.82 -1.29
CA SER A 41 26.74 10.73 -0.74
C SER A 41 26.65 9.62 0.30
N GLU A 42 27.22 8.48 -0.03
CA GLU A 42 28.21 7.80 0.80
C GLU A 42 28.62 8.69 2.00
N GLU A 43 27.84 8.67 3.08
CA GLU A 43 28.33 9.05 4.39
C GLU A 43 28.29 7.80 5.23
N GLU A 44 29.27 6.95 4.93
CA GLU A 44 30.03 6.25 5.96
C GLU A 44 30.60 7.32 6.93
N SER A 45 29.73 7.99 7.67
CA SER A 45 30.10 8.72 8.89
C SER A 45 29.95 7.72 10.04
N SER A 46 30.61 6.58 9.84
CA SER A 46 31.38 5.94 10.91
C SER A 46 32.00 7.06 11.73
N SER A 47 31.93 6.92 13.05
CA SER A 47 32.46 7.85 14.02
C SER A 47 33.93 8.19 13.72
N ASP A 48 34.16 9.11 12.79
CA ASP A 48 35.47 9.56 12.35
C ASP A 48 35.89 10.70 13.30
N ASP A 49 36.14 10.29 14.53
CA ASP A 49 37.16 10.95 15.34
C ASP A 49 38.56 10.54 14.85
N ASP A 50 38.64 9.70 13.80
CA ASP A 50 39.87 9.06 13.39
C ASP A 50 40.65 9.73 12.26
N LYS A 51 40.18 10.68 11.43
CA LYS A 51 41.04 11.26 10.36
C LYS A 51 40.77 12.72 9.96
N ARG A 52 40.16 13.53 10.82
CA ARG A 52 40.10 14.99 10.58
C ARG A 52 41.47 15.63 10.82
N SER A 53 42.31 15.64 9.79
CA SER A 53 43.64 16.26 9.84
C SER A 53 43.52 17.79 9.85
N GLY A 54 43.92 18.44 10.94
CA GLY A 54 44.02 19.91 11.02
C GLY A 54 43.25 20.53 12.18
N VAL A 55 42.93 21.81 12.06
CA VAL A 55 42.24 22.62 13.10
C VAL A 55 40.80 22.12 13.36
N GLU A 56 40.20 21.45 12.38
CA GLU A 56 38.82 20.93 12.44
C GLU A 56 38.62 19.83 13.49
N GLY A 57 39.68 19.06 13.83
CA GLY A 57 39.64 18.08 14.91
C GLY A 57 39.81 18.69 16.32
N LEU A 58 40.22 19.96 16.40
CA LEU A 58 40.43 20.69 17.65
C LEU A 58 39.18 21.44 18.11
N ILE A 59 38.21 21.63 17.23
CA ILE A 59 36.95 22.31 17.54
C ILE A 59 36.01 21.31 18.21
N GLU A 60 35.70 21.57 19.48
CA GLU A 60 34.77 20.76 20.26
C GLU A 60 33.34 20.91 19.71
N ILE A 61 32.79 19.82 19.17
CA ILE A 61 31.42 19.80 18.64
C ILE A 61 30.44 19.63 19.81
N GLU A 62 29.97 20.74 20.38
CA GLU A 62 28.89 20.79 21.40
C GLU A 62 27.50 20.65 20.77
N ASN A 63 27.28 19.58 19.99
CA ASN A 63 25.92 19.29 19.52
C ASN A 63 25.19 18.43 20.57
N PRO A 64 24.14 18.95 21.23
CA PRO A 64 23.43 18.22 22.28
C PRO A 64 22.72 16.95 21.78
N ASN A 65 22.50 16.82 20.47
CA ASN A 65 21.96 15.62 19.84
C ASN A 65 23.05 14.66 19.31
N ARG A 66 24.35 14.97 19.51
CA ARG A 66 25.45 14.11 19.06
C ARG A 66 25.59 12.91 19.99
N VAL A 67 25.22 11.74 19.47
CA VAL A 67 25.41 10.47 20.18
C VAL A 67 26.82 9.96 19.89
N SER A 68 27.72 9.99 20.89
CA SER A 68 29.05 9.39 20.77
C SER A 68 28.96 7.87 20.91
N GLN A 69 29.40 7.13 19.89
CA GLN A 69 29.42 5.68 19.91
C GLN A 69 30.66 5.22 20.69
N LYS A 70 30.46 4.64 21.89
CA LYS A 70 31.52 3.97 22.64
C LYS A 70 31.57 2.50 22.21
N SER A 71 32.73 2.02 21.77
CA SER A 71 32.92 0.61 21.41
C SER A 71 32.67 -0.28 22.64
N LYS A 72 31.63 -1.12 22.59
CA LYS A 72 31.34 -2.13 23.62
C LYS A 72 32.07 -3.42 23.28
N LYS A 73 32.52 -4.16 24.30
CA LYS A 73 33.17 -5.46 24.12
C LYS A 73 32.13 -6.50 23.78
N VAL A 74 32.48 -7.43 22.89
CA VAL A 74 31.59 -8.50 22.40
C VAL A 74 31.04 -9.38 23.52
N THR A 75 31.78 -9.51 24.63
CA THR A 75 31.37 -10.27 25.83
C THR A 75 30.21 -9.65 26.60
N ASP A 76 29.95 -8.36 26.42
CA ASP A 76 28.94 -7.61 27.17
C ASP A 76 27.62 -7.48 26.37
N ILE A 77 27.55 -8.08 25.19
CA ILE A 77 26.37 -8.09 24.33
C ILE A 77 25.52 -9.30 24.70
N ASP A 78 24.49 -9.09 25.52
CA ASP A 78 23.47 -10.10 25.79
C ASP A 78 22.51 -10.21 24.58
N VAL A 79 22.74 -11.25 23.76
CA VAL A 79 21.94 -11.55 22.55
C VAL A 79 20.67 -12.32 22.90
N ALA A 80 20.54 -12.83 24.13
CA ALA A 80 19.42 -13.67 24.56
C ALA A 80 18.26 -12.87 25.20
N ALA A 81 18.51 -11.63 25.60
CA ALA A 81 17.46 -10.76 26.12
C ALA A 81 16.45 -10.40 25.02
N PRO A 82 15.12 -10.50 25.26
CA PRO A 82 14.13 -10.02 24.32
C PRO A 82 14.40 -8.54 24.08
N ARG A 83 14.78 -8.22 22.84
CA ARG A 83 15.04 -6.85 22.41
C ARG A 83 13.72 -6.10 22.53
N GLU A 84 13.56 -5.30 23.58
CA GLU A 84 12.42 -4.41 23.73
C GLU A 84 12.40 -3.52 22.48
N LEU A 85 11.37 -3.75 21.66
CA LEU A 85 11.26 -3.13 20.34
C LEU A 85 11.33 -1.62 20.54
N SER A 86 12.32 -1.01 19.92
CA SER A 86 12.41 0.45 19.92
C SER A 86 11.10 1.00 19.35
N ARG A 87 10.63 2.18 19.77
CA ARG A 87 9.37 2.81 19.27
C ARG A 87 9.19 2.72 17.74
N ARG A 88 10.31 2.71 17.01
CA ARG A 88 10.38 2.60 15.55
C ARG A 88 10.02 1.20 15.03
N GLU A 89 10.39 0.14 15.74
CA GLU A 89 10.08 -1.24 15.37
C GLU A 89 8.63 -1.62 15.67
N GLU A 90 8.04 -1.13 16.77
CA GLU A 90 6.62 -1.32 17.07
C GLU A 90 5.71 -0.70 15.99
N GLU A 91 6.11 0.46 15.45
CA GLU A 91 5.36 1.13 14.38
C GLU A 91 5.39 0.32 13.07
N ILE A 92 6.54 -0.29 12.75
CA ILE A 92 6.71 -1.18 11.59
C ILE A 92 5.86 -2.45 11.77
N GLU A 93 5.80 -3.02 12.97
CA GLU A 93 4.98 -4.21 13.23
C GLU A 93 3.47 -3.90 13.17
N LYS A 94 3.07 -2.73 13.66
CA LYS A 94 1.69 -2.24 13.53
C LYS A 94 1.30 -2.00 12.07
N GLN A 95 2.22 -1.56 11.23
CA GLN A 95 1.99 -1.47 9.78
C GLN A 95 1.86 -2.86 9.15
N LYS A 96 2.79 -3.77 9.43
CA LYS A 96 2.77 -5.15 8.90
C LYS A 96 1.51 -5.93 9.30
N SER A 97 1.03 -5.76 10.53
CA SER A 97 -0.21 -6.39 11.00
C SER A 97 -1.45 -5.84 10.30
N LYS A 98 -1.52 -4.52 10.08
CA LYS A 98 -2.58 -3.90 9.28
C LYS A 98 -2.55 -4.39 7.84
N GLU A 99 -1.39 -4.46 7.22
CA GLU A 99 -1.22 -4.99 5.86
C GLU A 99 -1.64 -6.45 5.76
N ARG A 100 -1.25 -7.28 6.74
CA ARG A 100 -1.71 -8.68 6.81
C ARG A 100 -3.22 -8.78 6.95
N TYR A 101 -3.83 -7.94 7.81
CA TYR A 101 -5.27 -7.91 7.98
C TYR A 101 -5.99 -7.50 6.68
N GLN A 102 -5.52 -6.43 6.04
CA GLN A 102 -6.04 -5.98 4.74
C GLN A 102 -5.88 -7.07 3.68
N LYS A 103 -4.72 -7.74 3.63
CA LYS A 103 -4.48 -8.86 2.71
C LYS A 103 -5.46 -10.01 2.95
N LEU A 104 -5.68 -10.40 4.21
CA LEU A 104 -6.66 -11.45 4.56
C LEU A 104 -8.10 -11.05 4.19
N GLN A 105 -8.44 -9.76 4.32
CA GLN A 105 -9.73 -9.23 3.90
C GLN A 105 -9.89 -9.33 2.37
N MET A 106 -8.87 -8.92 1.62
CA MET A 106 -8.85 -9.00 0.16
C MET A 106 -8.88 -10.46 -0.34
N GLU A 107 -8.21 -11.36 0.35
CA GLU A 107 -8.25 -12.80 0.08
C GLU A 107 -9.59 -13.45 0.46
N GLY A 108 -10.52 -12.71 1.09
CA GLY A 108 -11.81 -13.27 1.50
C GLY A 108 -11.71 -14.20 2.71
N LYS A 109 -10.62 -14.14 3.48
CA LYS A 109 -10.41 -15.04 4.63
C LYS A 109 -11.03 -14.54 5.92
N THR A 110 -11.29 -13.24 6.04
CA THR A 110 -12.03 -12.67 7.18
C THR A 110 -13.51 -13.00 7.07
N GLU A 111 -14.19 -13.14 8.22
CA GLU A 111 -15.62 -13.50 8.25
C GLU A 111 -16.49 -12.49 7.50
N GLN A 112 -16.14 -11.21 7.59
CA GLN A 112 -16.81 -10.13 6.84
C GLN A 112 -16.66 -10.32 5.32
N ALA A 113 -15.44 -10.53 4.84
CA ALA A 113 -15.22 -10.72 3.40
C ALA A 113 -15.86 -12.02 2.88
N ARG A 114 -15.89 -13.09 3.69
CA ARG A 114 -16.65 -14.31 3.36
C ARG A 114 -18.14 -14.04 3.24
N ALA A 115 -18.72 -13.30 4.17
CA ALA A 115 -20.14 -12.94 4.13
C ALA A 115 -20.47 -12.07 2.90
N ASP A 116 -19.62 -11.11 2.57
CA ASP A 116 -19.78 -10.27 1.38
C ASP A 116 -19.66 -11.09 0.09
N LEU A 117 -18.69 -12.00 -0.01
CA LEU A 117 -18.56 -12.92 -1.14
C LEU A 117 -19.77 -13.84 -1.25
N ALA A 118 -20.27 -14.38 -0.14
CA ALA A 118 -21.48 -15.21 -0.12
C ALA A 118 -22.70 -14.41 -0.61
N ARG A 119 -22.85 -13.16 -0.16
CA ARG A 119 -23.91 -12.25 -0.62
C ARG A 119 -23.81 -11.98 -2.13
N LEU A 120 -22.61 -11.72 -2.65
CA LEU A 120 -22.39 -11.55 -4.08
C LEU A 120 -22.69 -12.82 -4.88
N ALA A 121 -22.36 -13.99 -4.34
CA ALA A 121 -22.67 -15.27 -4.97
C ALA A 121 -24.19 -15.51 -5.08
N ILE A 122 -24.96 -15.15 -4.04
CA ILE A 122 -26.44 -15.20 -4.08
C ILE A 122 -26.97 -14.29 -5.19
N ILE A 123 -26.49 -13.04 -5.27
CA ILE A 123 -26.94 -12.09 -6.30
C ILE A 123 -26.57 -12.59 -7.70
N LYS A 124 -25.37 -13.16 -7.89
CA LYS A 124 -24.97 -13.75 -9.18
C LYS A 124 -25.91 -14.87 -9.57
N ARG A 125 -26.23 -15.79 -8.64
CA ARG A 125 -27.18 -16.88 -8.86
C ARG A 125 -28.56 -16.37 -9.24
N GLU A 126 -29.10 -15.39 -8.52
CA GLU A 126 -30.41 -14.81 -8.83
C GLU A 126 -30.43 -14.16 -10.22
N ARG A 127 -29.36 -13.47 -10.60
CA ARG A 127 -29.22 -12.87 -11.93
C ARG A 127 -29.15 -13.92 -13.03
N GLU A 128 -28.38 -14.98 -12.82
CA GLU A 128 -28.27 -16.10 -13.76
C GLU A 128 -29.61 -16.85 -13.90
N GLU A 129 -30.30 -17.12 -12.79
CA GLU A 129 -31.61 -17.75 -12.80
C GLU A 129 -32.66 -16.87 -13.49
N ALA A 130 -32.64 -15.56 -13.27
CA ALA A 130 -33.52 -14.62 -13.96
C ALA A 130 -33.20 -14.55 -15.47
N ALA A 131 -31.92 -14.55 -15.86
CA ALA A 131 -31.52 -14.58 -17.26
C ALA A 131 -31.97 -15.87 -17.95
N LYS A 132 -31.71 -17.03 -17.32
CA LYS A 132 -32.18 -18.34 -17.81
C LYS A 132 -33.71 -18.38 -17.96
N LYS A 133 -34.46 -17.90 -16.96
CA LYS A 133 -35.93 -17.80 -17.05
C LYS A 133 -36.38 -16.90 -18.21
N ARG A 134 -35.72 -15.77 -18.45
CA ARG A 134 -36.04 -14.89 -19.60
C ARG A 134 -35.74 -15.56 -20.94
N ASP A 135 -34.63 -16.28 -21.04
CA ASP A 135 -34.26 -16.98 -22.26
C ASP A 135 -35.17 -18.19 -22.54
N GLU A 136 -35.57 -18.92 -21.51
CA GLU A 136 -36.54 -20.03 -21.63
C GLU A 136 -37.92 -19.53 -22.08
N LEU A 137 -38.41 -18.43 -21.51
CA LEU A 137 -39.66 -17.81 -21.94
C LEU A 137 -39.58 -17.36 -23.41
N ARG A 138 -38.50 -16.68 -23.80
CA ARG A 138 -38.26 -16.29 -25.20
C ARG A 138 -38.20 -17.48 -26.15
N LYS A 139 -37.58 -18.59 -25.74
CA LYS A 139 -37.53 -19.82 -26.55
C LYS A 139 -38.92 -20.43 -26.72
N ARG A 140 -39.70 -20.54 -25.64
CA ARG A 140 -41.08 -21.06 -25.71
C ARG A 140 -41.98 -20.19 -26.60
N GLU A 141 -41.91 -18.86 -26.45
CA GLU A 141 -42.64 -17.92 -27.32
C GLU A 141 -42.23 -18.06 -28.79
N ALA A 142 -40.93 -18.24 -29.07
CA ALA A 142 -40.43 -18.44 -30.43
C ALA A 142 -40.87 -19.79 -31.04
N GLU A 143 -40.92 -20.87 -30.27
CA GLU A 143 -41.43 -22.16 -30.72
C GLU A 143 -42.94 -22.13 -30.96
N GLU A 144 -43.71 -21.49 -30.06
CA GLU A 144 -45.15 -21.30 -30.24
C GLU A 144 -45.46 -20.42 -31.48
N ALA A 145 -44.67 -19.38 -31.73
CA ALA A 145 -44.78 -18.54 -32.92
C ALA A 145 -44.41 -19.29 -34.22
N LYS A 146 -43.55 -20.31 -34.16
CA LYS A 146 -43.21 -21.17 -35.30
C LYS A 146 -44.27 -22.24 -35.56
N GLY A 147 -44.88 -22.80 -34.51
CA GLY A 147 -45.94 -23.80 -34.65
C GLY A 147 -47.29 -23.24 -35.13
N LYS A 148 -47.48 -21.92 -35.05
CA LYS A 148 -48.67 -21.20 -35.57
C LYS A 148 -48.52 -20.70 -37.03
N ARG A 149 -47.40 -21.01 -37.71
CA ARG A 149 -47.15 -20.63 -39.12
C ARG A 149 -47.29 -21.82 -40.05
#